data_AF-A0A1H9TK03-F1
#
_entry.id   AF-A0A1H9TK03-F1
#
_cell.length_a   1.000
_cell.length_b   1.000
_cell.length_c   1.000
_cell.angle_alpha   90.00
_cell.angle_beta   90.00
_cell.angle_gamma   90.00
#
_symmetry.space_group_name_H-M   'P 1'
#
loop_
_entity.id
_entity.type
_entity.pdbx_description
1 polymer ?
#
loop_
_entity_poly.entity_id
_entity_poly.type
_entity_poly.pdbx_seq_one_letter_code
_entity_poly.pdbx_strand_id
1 'polypeptide(L)'
;MQYDYTTYDTSVPTGFIVGYLVVVLAIALIGIISLWKVFTKAGQPGWAAIVPIYNTYVLLKVVGRPGWWLLLFLIPIVNIVIVIIVFIDLAKAFGKSGGFAALLFFFSFIAMPILAFGSARYLGPVADPQAMANRGGGYGGGYPQQGYQQPGYPQQQGYPQQGGYPQQQQGYPQQGGYPQQGGYPQQQGYPQQGGYPQQPYGG
;
A
#
# COMPACT_ATOMS: atom_id res chain seq x y z
N MET A 1 -52.32 -43.10 32.24
CA MET A 1 -51.84 -42.26 31.12
C MET A 1 -50.33 -42.16 31.26
N GLN A 2 -49.60 -42.78 30.34
CA GLN A 2 -48.14 -42.70 30.27
C GLN A 2 -47.83 -41.60 29.26
N TYR A 3 -47.18 -40.52 29.70
CA TYR A 3 -46.75 -39.47 28.80
C TYR A 3 -45.44 -39.93 28.17
N ASP A 4 -45.46 -40.27 26.88
CA ASP A 4 -44.25 -40.45 26.11
C ASP A 4 -43.58 -39.08 25.98
N TYR A 5 -42.55 -38.84 26.77
CA TYR A 5 -41.57 -37.81 26.52
C TYR A 5 -40.74 -38.27 25.31
N THR A 6 -41.29 -38.08 24.12
CA THR A 6 -40.56 -38.28 22.88
C THR A 6 -39.31 -37.43 22.93
N THR A 7 -38.16 -38.09 23.03
CA THR A 7 -36.85 -37.45 23.00
C THR A 7 -36.72 -36.77 21.63
N TYR A 8 -36.69 -35.44 21.62
CA TYR A 8 -36.33 -34.72 20.40
C TYR A 8 -34.89 -35.06 20.08
N ASP A 9 -34.65 -35.67 18.92
CA ASP A 9 -33.30 -35.83 18.39
C ASP A 9 -32.79 -34.43 18.01
N THR A 10 -32.05 -33.81 18.93
CA THR A 10 -31.41 -32.50 18.74
C THR A 10 -30.09 -32.61 17.98
N SER A 11 -29.75 -33.78 17.42
CA SER A 11 -28.51 -33.93 16.66
C SER A 11 -28.61 -33.15 15.35
N VAL A 12 -27.66 -32.23 15.14
CA VAL A 12 -27.50 -31.55 13.85
C VAL A 12 -27.14 -32.63 12.82
N PRO A 13 -27.87 -32.76 11.69
CA PRO A 13 -27.58 -33.84 10.75
C PRO A 13 -26.14 -33.72 10.23
N THR A 14 -25.40 -34.83 10.22
CA THR A 14 -23.97 -34.86 9.86
C THR A 14 -23.68 -34.19 8.51
N GLY A 15 -24.59 -34.30 7.53
CA GLY A 15 -24.45 -33.62 6.23
C GLY A 15 -24.40 -32.09 6.34
N PHE A 16 -25.16 -31.48 7.25
CA PHE A 16 -25.09 -30.04 7.51
C PHE A 16 -23.76 -29.66 8.15
N ILE A 17 -23.24 -30.45 9.09
CA ILE A 17 -21.93 -30.21 9.73
C ILE A 17 -20.83 -30.26 8.67
N VAL A 18 -20.80 -31.32 7.85
CA VAL A 18 -19.78 -31.48 6.79
C VAL A 18 -19.88 -30.35 5.76
N GLY A 19 -21.08 -30.03 5.28
CA GLY A 19 -21.29 -28.92 4.34
C GLY A 19 -20.84 -27.57 4.91
N TYR A 20 -21.19 -27.28 6.16
CA TYR A 20 -20.74 -26.09 6.87
C TYR A 20 -19.20 -26.03 6.98
N LEU A 21 -18.54 -27.13 7.38
CA LEU A 21 -17.08 -27.20 7.48
C LEU A 21 -16.40 -26.96 6.14
N VAL A 22 -16.91 -27.54 5.05
CA VAL A 22 -16.37 -27.33 3.70
C VAL A 22 -16.44 -25.85 3.31
N VAL A 23 -17.58 -25.19 3.56
CA VAL A 23 -17.75 -23.76 3.27
C VAL A 23 -16.79 -22.90 4.12
N VAL A 24 -16.69 -23.17 5.41
CA VAL A 24 -15.77 -22.43 6.31
C VAL A 24 -14.32 -22.61 5.88
N LEU A 25 -13.91 -23.83 5.52
CA LEU A 25 -12.56 -24.10 5.04
C LEU A 25 -12.27 -23.40 3.72
N ALA A 26 -13.21 -23.40 2.77
CA ALA A 26 -13.05 -22.68 1.51
C ALA A 26 -12.87 -21.17 1.74
N ILE A 27 -13.69 -20.57 2.61
CA ILE A 27 -13.58 -19.15 2.98
C ILE A 27 -12.23 -18.86 3.66
N ALA A 28 -11.80 -19.72 4.59
CA ALA A 28 -10.53 -19.58 5.29
C ALA A 28 -9.34 -19.63 4.32
N LEU A 29 -9.34 -20.58 3.37
CA LEU A 29 -8.29 -20.69 2.35
C LEU A 29 -8.24 -19.45 1.46
N ILE A 30 -9.40 -18.96 0.99
CA ILE A 30 -9.47 -17.73 0.20
C ILE A 30 -8.92 -16.54 1.01
N GLY A 31 -9.26 -16.44 2.30
CA GLY A 31 -8.74 -15.41 3.20
C GLY A 31 -7.22 -15.46 3.34
N ILE A 32 -6.65 -16.64 3.57
CA ILE A 32 -5.20 -16.85 3.69
C ILE A 32 -4.47 -16.48 2.40
N ILE A 33 -4.95 -16.96 1.24
CA ILE A 33 -4.33 -16.64 -0.06
C ILE A 33 -4.45 -15.14 -0.36
N SER A 34 -5.58 -14.52 -0.01
CA SER A 34 -5.76 -13.07 -0.17
C SER A 34 -4.77 -12.28 0.68
N LEU A 35 -4.61 -12.64 1.95
CA LEU A 35 -3.66 -11.98 2.84
C LEU A 35 -2.20 -12.21 2.40
N TRP A 36 -1.85 -13.42 1.94
CA TRP A 36 -0.56 -13.70 1.32
C TRP A 36 -0.30 -12.73 0.17
N LYS A 37 -1.27 -12.58 -0.75
CA LYS A 37 -1.14 -11.66 -1.89
C LYS A 37 -1.01 -10.21 -1.46
N VAL A 38 -1.77 -9.76 -0.46
CA VAL A 38 -1.62 -8.42 0.12
C VAL A 38 -0.20 -8.20 0.65
N PHE A 39 0.37 -9.15 1.38
CA PHE A 39 1.74 -9.06 1.88
C PHE A 39 2.76 -9.01 0.75
N THR A 40 2.64 -9.87 -0.27
CA THR A 40 3.55 -9.83 -1.42
C THR A 40 3.46 -8.53 -2.21
N LYS A 41 2.25 -7.93 -2.33
CA LYS A 41 2.09 -6.60 -2.94
C LYS A 41 2.79 -5.50 -2.15
N ALA A 42 2.91 -5.67 -0.83
CA ALA A 42 3.60 -4.74 0.07
C ALA A 42 5.09 -5.08 0.27
N GLY A 43 5.65 -6.02 -0.50
CA GLY A 43 7.04 -6.45 -0.37
C GLY A 43 7.34 -7.27 0.89
N GLN A 44 6.32 -7.77 1.57
CA GLN A 44 6.44 -8.62 2.76
C GLN A 44 6.35 -10.12 2.39
N PRO A 45 6.92 -11.02 3.21
CA PRO A 45 6.84 -12.45 2.98
C PRO A 45 5.38 -12.94 3.06
N GLY A 46 4.90 -13.59 2.00
CA GLY A 46 3.52 -14.05 1.92
C GLY A 46 3.18 -15.19 2.88
N TRP A 47 4.14 -16.06 3.21
CA TRP A 47 3.96 -17.14 4.20
C TRP A 47 3.59 -16.61 5.58
N ALA A 48 3.91 -15.33 5.87
CA ALA A 48 3.53 -14.68 7.11
C ALA A 48 2.01 -14.73 7.34
N ALA A 49 1.20 -14.81 6.28
CA ALA A 49 -0.26 -14.89 6.36
C ALA A 49 -0.76 -16.17 7.09
N ILE A 50 0.03 -17.24 7.08
CA ILE A 50 -0.33 -18.55 7.64
C ILE A 50 -0.11 -18.59 9.15
N VAL A 51 0.95 -17.95 9.64
CA VAL A 51 1.34 -18.01 11.05
C VAL A 51 0.50 -17.03 11.85
N PRO A 52 -0.35 -17.49 12.80
CA PRO A 52 -1.11 -16.61 13.67
C PRO A 52 -0.19 -15.66 14.44
N ILE A 53 -0.69 -14.48 14.80
CA ILE A 53 0.06 -13.39 15.46
C ILE A 53 1.11 -12.74 14.54
N TYR A 54 1.95 -13.53 13.88
CA TYR A 54 2.94 -13.02 12.94
C TYR A 54 2.28 -12.34 11.73
N ASN A 55 1.17 -12.90 11.22
CA ASN A 55 0.37 -12.24 10.18
C ASN A 55 -0.09 -10.82 10.58
N THR A 56 -0.59 -10.65 11.80
CA THR A 56 -1.02 -9.35 12.33
C THR A 56 0.15 -8.40 12.49
N TYR A 57 1.29 -8.88 12.98
CA TYR A 57 2.50 -8.08 13.09
C TYR A 57 3.00 -7.58 11.72
N VAL A 58 3.02 -8.45 10.70
CA VAL A 58 3.36 -8.06 9.33
C VAL A 58 2.33 -7.10 8.76
N LEU A 59 1.03 -7.29 9.03
CA LEU A 59 -0.01 -6.35 8.63
C LEU A 59 0.20 -4.97 9.24
N LEU A 60 0.58 -4.89 10.52
CA LEU A 60 0.94 -3.63 11.18
C LEU A 60 2.11 -2.94 10.48
N LYS A 61 3.15 -3.68 10.08
CA LYS A 61 4.25 -3.15 9.26
C LYS A 61 3.77 -2.63 7.91
N VAL A 62 2.88 -3.36 7.23
CA VAL A 62 2.29 -2.95 5.95
C VAL A 62 1.52 -1.64 6.08
N VAL A 63 0.83 -1.39 7.19
CA VAL A 63 0.10 -0.13 7.36
C VAL A 63 0.94 0.99 7.99
N GLY A 64 2.12 0.67 8.52
CA GLY A 64 3.03 1.62 9.17
C GLY A 64 2.75 1.85 10.65
N ARG A 65 2.05 0.93 11.31
CA ARG A 65 1.74 1.00 12.73
C ARG A 65 2.85 0.31 13.54
N PRO A 66 3.19 0.83 14.72
CA PRO A 66 4.27 0.27 15.52
C PRO A 66 3.89 -1.13 16.06
N GLY A 67 4.88 -2.02 16.18
CA GLY A 67 4.65 -3.42 16.54
C GLY A 67 4.00 -3.65 17.91
N TRP A 68 4.10 -2.69 18.85
CA TRP A 68 3.45 -2.78 20.16
C TRP A 68 1.92 -2.78 20.05
N TRP A 69 1.33 -2.30 18.94
CA TRP A 69 -0.10 -2.39 18.68
C TRP A 69 -0.61 -3.83 18.69
N LEU A 70 0.27 -4.80 18.43
CA LEU A 70 -0.05 -6.23 18.53
C LEU A 70 -0.63 -6.59 19.91
N LEU A 71 -0.17 -5.96 20.99
CA LEU A 71 -0.68 -6.17 22.34
C LEU A 71 -2.12 -5.64 22.50
N LEU A 72 -2.48 -4.57 21.78
CA LEU A 72 -3.83 -4.00 21.85
C LEU A 72 -4.89 -4.91 21.24
N PHE A 73 -4.51 -5.81 20.32
CA PHE A 73 -5.41 -6.86 19.80
C PHE A 73 -5.81 -7.88 20.87
N LEU A 74 -5.06 -7.99 21.97
CA LEU A 74 -5.37 -8.92 23.06
C LEU A 74 -6.37 -8.33 24.08
N ILE A 75 -6.60 -7.02 24.05
CA ILE A 75 -7.50 -6.33 24.98
C ILE A 75 -8.90 -6.30 24.36
N PRO A 76 -9.92 -6.92 24.99
CA PRO A 76 -11.31 -6.86 24.52
C PRO A 76 -11.78 -5.41 24.34
N ILE A 77 -12.68 -5.17 23.37
CA ILE A 77 -13.18 -3.84 22.97
C ILE A 77 -12.12 -2.98 22.27
N VAL A 78 -10.94 -2.78 22.87
CA VAL A 78 -9.83 -2.03 22.26
C VAL A 78 -9.42 -2.69 20.93
N ASN A 79 -9.39 -4.02 20.89
CA ASN A 79 -9.16 -4.80 19.67
C ASN A 79 -10.05 -4.31 18.51
N ILE A 80 -11.35 -4.09 18.74
CA ILE A 80 -12.29 -3.68 17.68
C ILE A 80 -11.90 -2.33 17.09
N VAL A 81 -11.58 -1.36 17.95
CA VAL A 81 -11.14 -0.02 17.52
C VAL A 81 -9.85 -0.11 16.71
N ILE A 82 -8.90 -0.93 17.16
CA ILE A 82 -7.62 -1.12 16.49
C ILE A 82 -7.77 -1.80 15.13
N VAL A 83 -8.63 -2.82 15.02
CA VAL A 83 -8.95 -3.47 13.74
C VAL A 83 -9.53 -2.46 12.75
N ILE A 84 -10.47 -1.61 13.18
CA ILE A 84 -11.06 -0.57 12.32
C ILE A 84 -9.97 0.38 11.82
N ILE A 85 -9.09 0.86 12.71
CA ILE A 85 -8.00 1.76 12.32
C ILE A 85 -7.05 1.08 11.33
N VAL A 86 -6.64 -0.16 11.60
CA VAL A 86 -5.75 -0.92 10.71
C VAL A 86 -6.40 -1.16 9.35
N PHE A 87 -7.70 -1.40 9.26
CA PHE A 87 -8.40 -1.56 7.99
C PHE A 87 -8.55 -0.25 7.22
N ILE A 88 -8.76 0.87 7.91
CA ILE A 88 -8.72 2.20 7.29
C ILE A 88 -7.34 2.48 6.71
N ASP A 89 -6.30 2.18 7.47
CA ASP A 89 -4.93 2.40 7.03
C ASP A 89 -4.54 1.46 5.88
N LEU A 90 -4.96 0.19 5.93
CA LEU A 90 -4.78 -0.76 4.84
C LEU A 90 -5.49 -0.29 3.56
N ALA A 91 -6.74 0.17 3.67
CA ALA A 91 -7.47 0.72 2.53
C ALA A 91 -6.69 1.89 1.91
N LYS A 92 -6.24 2.86 2.71
CA LYS A 92 -5.46 4.02 2.25
C LYS A 92 -4.10 3.62 1.66
N ALA A 93 -3.43 2.63 2.25
CA ALA A 93 -2.16 2.08 1.75
C ALA A 93 -2.33 1.49 0.34
N PHE A 94 -3.53 1.06 -0.03
CA PHE A 94 -3.88 0.60 -1.38
C PHE A 94 -4.67 1.62 -2.22
N GLY A 95 -4.72 2.88 -1.79
CA GLY A 95 -5.40 3.96 -2.50
C GLY A 95 -6.94 3.88 -2.49
N LYS A 96 -7.51 3.17 -1.51
CA LYS A 96 -8.96 3.02 -1.32
C LYS A 96 -9.51 4.00 -0.28
N SER A 97 -10.81 4.27 -0.38
CA SER A 97 -11.54 5.21 0.49
C SER A 97 -11.91 4.60 1.85
N GLY A 98 -12.36 5.45 2.79
CA GLY A 98 -12.89 5.00 4.07
C GLY A 98 -14.13 4.10 3.94
N GLY A 99 -14.96 4.29 2.90
CA GLY A 99 -16.09 3.38 2.61
C GLY A 99 -15.63 1.96 2.27
N PHE A 100 -14.51 1.83 1.58
CA PHE A 100 -13.90 0.51 1.35
C PHE A 100 -13.34 -0.09 2.64
N ALA A 101 -12.87 0.73 3.59
CA ALA A 101 -12.47 0.24 4.90
C ALA A 101 -13.66 -0.31 5.71
N ALA A 102 -14.84 0.30 5.60
CA ALA A 102 -16.06 -0.27 6.16
C ALA A 102 -16.40 -1.63 5.51
N LEU A 103 -16.26 -1.75 4.18
CA LEU A 103 -16.39 -3.04 3.48
C LEU A 103 -15.37 -4.07 4.00
N LEU A 104 -14.11 -3.68 4.25
CA LEU A 104 -13.12 -4.56 4.87
C LEU A 104 -13.53 -5.03 6.26
N PHE A 105 -14.17 -4.18 7.05
CA PHE A 105 -14.57 -4.52 8.41
C PHE A 105 -15.76 -5.50 8.44
N PHE A 106 -16.85 -5.17 7.75
CA PHE A 106 -18.06 -5.99 7.77
C PHE A 106 -18.00 -7.20 6.83
N PHE A 107 -17.26 -7.08 5.73
CA PHE A 107 -17.20 -8.05 4.64
C PHE A 107 -15.75 -8.35 4.23
N SER A 108 -14.91 -8.62 5.23
CA SER A 108 -13.47 -8.91 5.04
C SER A 108 -13.22 -10.02 4.01
N PHE A 109 -14.05 -11.05 4.00
CA PHE A 109 -13.99 -12.19 3.09
C PHE A 109 -14.21 -11.82 1.61
N ILE A 110 -14.81 -10.67 1.31
CA ILE A 110 -14.98 -10.14 -0.06
C ILE A 110 -13.92 -9.06 -0.34
N ALA A 111 -13.76 -8.13 0.59
CA ALA A 111 -12.90 -6.97 0.44
C ALA A 111 -11.40 -7.33 0.33
N MET A 112 -10.95 -8.33 1.10
CA MET A 112 -9.56 -8.80 1.06
C MET A 112 -9.19 -9.39 -0.30
N PRO A 113 -9.96 -10.31 -0.91
CA PRO A 113 -9.73 -10.75 -2.28
C PRO A 113 -9.69 -9.60 -3.30
N ILE A 114 -10.55 -8.60 -3.17
CA ILE A 114 -10.55 -7.44 -4.06
C ILE A 114 -9.23 -6.66 -3.97
N LEU A 115 -8.68 -6.45 -2.76
CA LEU A 115 -7.35 -5.86 -2.59
C LEU A 115 -6.24 -6.77 -3.14
N ALA A 116 -6.33 -8.06 -2.84
CA ALA A 116 -5.33 -9.07 -3.17
C ALA A 116 -5.16 -9.27 -4.67
N PHE A 117 -6.26 -9.43 -5.39
CA PHE A 117 -6.25 -9.81 -6.81
C PHE A 117 -6.66 -8.67 -7.74
N GLY A 118 -7.29 -7.62 -7.21
CA GLY A 118 -7.63 -6.44 -8.00
C GLY A 118 -6.41 -5.63 -8.43
N SER A 119 -6.66 -4.63 -9.27
CA SER A 119 -5.63 -3.73 -9.83
C SER A 119 -4.95 -2.83 -8.80
N ALA A 120 -5.46 -2.75 -7.57
CA ALA A 120 -4.91 -1.93 -6.50
C ALA A 120 -3.42 -2.27 -6.26
N ARG A 121 -2.59 -1.23 -6.32
CA ARG A 121 -1.17 -1.27 -5.99
C ARG A 121 -0.96 -0.79 -4.57
N TYR A 122 0.03 -1.35 -3.90
CA TYR A 122 0.45 -0.87 -2.60
C TYR A 122 1.24 0.43 -2.78
N LEU A 123 0.80 1.47 -2.09
CA LEU A 123 1.30 2.84 -2.21
C LEU A 123 2.19 3.24 -1.01
N GLY A 124 2.45 2.31 -0.11
CA GLY A 124 3.29 2.51 1.06
C GLY A 124 2.51 2.69 2.37
N PRO A 125 3.23 2.63 3.50
CA PRO A 125 2.65 2.76 4.83
C PRO A 125 2.04 4.15 5.03
N VAL A 126 0.86 4.21 5.64
CA VAL A 126 0.12 5.47 5.79
C VAL A 126 0.15 6.03 7.21
N ALA A 127 0.46 5.18 8.18
CA ALA A 127 0.61 5.58 9.57
C ALA A 127 2.05 6.00 9.93
N ASP A 128 2.98 5.91 8.97
CA ASP A 128 4.36 6.37 9.12
C ASP A 128 4.52 7.78 8.54
N PRO A 129 4.80 8.81 9.38
CA PRO A 129 4.98 10.19 8.93
C PRO A 129 6.12 10.38 7.94
N GLN A 130 7.21 9.61 8.06
CA GLN A 130 8.36 9.71 7.16
C GLN A 130 8.02 9.12 5.79
N ALA A 131 7.34 7.98 5.78
CA ALA A 131 6.85 7.37 4.54
C ALA A 131 5.84 8.29 3.82
N MET A 132 4.99 8.97 4.58
CA MET A 132 4.03 9.94 4.06
C MET A 132 4.70 11.21 3.51
N ALA A 133 5.73 11.73 4.18
CA ALA A 133 6.49 12.88 3.69
C ALA A 133 7.15 12.60 2.32
N ASN A 134 7.68 11.38 2.15
CA ASN A 134 8.29 10.94 0.90
C ASN A 134 7.29 10.70 -0.26
N ARG A 135 5.98 10.61 0.04
CA ARG A 135 4.92 10.34 -0.95
C ARG A 135 4.44 11.59 -1.69
N GLY A 136 4.95 12.78 -1.35
CA GLY A 136 4.74 14.00 -2.14
C GLY A 136 3.33 14.60 -2.09
N GLY A 137 2.55 14.36 -1.04
CA GLY A 137 1.22 14.97 -0.91
C GLY A 137 0.55 14.64 0.42
N GLY A 138 0.11 15.68 1.12
CA GLY A 138 -0.33 15.64 2.51
C GLY A 138 -1.57 14.79 2.81
N TYR A 139 -1.98 14.83 4.08
CA TYR A 139 -3.21 14.29 4.68
C TYR A 139 -4.53 14.85 4.07
N GLY A 140 -4.54 15.22 2.79
CA GLY A 140 -5.71 15.67 2.04
C GLY A 140 -6.39 14.48 1.36
N GLY A 141 -7.68 14.31 1.62
CA GLY A 141 -8.52 13.19 1.17
C GLY A 141 -8.79 13.15 -0.34
N GLY A 142 -7.77 13.18 -1.18
CA GLY A 142 -7.84 12.80 -2.59
C GLY A 142 -7.32 11.38 -2.75
N TYR A 143 -8.20 10.44 -3.09
CA TYR A 143 -7.78 9.18 -3.67
C TYR A 143 -6.92 9.49 -4.90
N PRO A 144 -5.62 9.10 -4.95
CA PRO A 144 -4.87 9.28 -6.17
C PRO A 144 -5.50 8.36 -7.24
N GLN A 145 -6.17 8.96 -8.22
CA GLN A 145 -6.51 8.27 -9.47
C GLN A 145 -5.18 7.88 -10.14
N GLN A 146 -4.80 6.62 -10.01
CA GLN A 146 -3.68 6.06 -10.77
C GLN A 146 -4.16 5.78 -12.20
N GLY A 147 -3.74 6.62 -13.14
CA GLY A 147 -3.73 6.29 -14.56
C GLY A 147 -2.87 5.04 -14.79
N TYR A 148 -3.38 4.12 -15.61
CA TYR A 148 -2.71 2.89 -15.97
C TYR A 148 -1.36 3.18 -16.66
N GLN A 149 -0.25 2.91 -15.98
CA GLN A 149 1.06 2.81 -16.65
C GLN A 149 1.33 1.33 -16.93
N GLN A 150 1.38 1.00 -18.22
CA GLN A 150 1.77 -0.31 -18.74
C GLN A 150 3.25 -0.59 -18.42
N PRO A 151 3.66 -1.86 -18.18
CA PRO A 151 5.06 -2.20 -17.97
C PRO A 151 5.86 -2.00 -19.26
N GLY A 152 6.69 -0.95 -19.31
CA GLY A 152 7.72 -0.78 -20.33
C GLY A 152 8.95 -1.65 -20.02
N TYR A 153 9.52 -2.24 -21.06
CA TYR A 153 10.72 -3.07 -21.06
C TYR A 153 11.93 -2.35 -20.41
N PRO A 154 12.89 -3.05 -19.78
CA PRO A 154 14.00 -2.41 -19.07
C PRO A 154 14.97 -1.73 -20.06
N GLN A 155 15.29 -0.45 -19.81
CA GLN A 155 16.39 0.27 -20.47
C GLN A 155 17.67 0.22 -19.62
N GLN A 156 18.82 0.19 -20.30
CA GLN A 156 20.16 -0.11 -19.78
C GLN A 156 20.73 0.99 -18.86
N GLN A 157 21.58 0.56 -17.93
CA GLN A 157 22.26 1.35 -16.90
C GLN A 157 23.19 2.44 -17.47
N GLY A 158 22.94 3.70 -17.08
CA GLY A 158 23.86 4.83 -17.24
C GLY A 158 24.56 5.19 -15.93
N TYR A 159 25.82 5.62 -16.05
CA TYR A 159 26.86 5.85 -15.02
C TYR A 159 26.52 6.97 -13.99
N PRO A 160 27.11 6.97 -12.78
CA PRO A 160 26.68 7.82 -11.65
C PRO A 160 27.18 9.28 -11.75
N GLN A 161 26.33 10.25 -11.40
CA GLN A 161 26.72 11.66 -11.22
C GLN A 161 26.97 12.02 -9.75
N GLN A 162 28.04 12.81 -9.55
CA GLN A 162 28.61 13.27 -8.29
C GLN A 162 27.76 14.34 -7.58
N GLY A 163 27.85 14.35 -6.25
CA GLY A 163 26.95 15.05 -5.33
C GLY A 163 27.09 16.57 -5.27
N GLY A 164 25.95 17.22 -4.99
CA GLY A 164 25.83 18.63 -4.61
C GLY A 164 25.56 18.81 -3.12
N TYR A 165 26.17 19.85 -2.55
CA TYR A 165 26.17 20.27 -1.14
C TYR A 165 24.97 21.19 -0.79
N PRO A 166 24.65 21.37 0.50
CA PRO A 166 23.32 21.81 0.98
C PRO A 166 23.12 23.34 0.99
N GLN A 167 21.91 23.81 0.65
CA GLN A 167 21.46 25.20 0.88
C GLN A 167 20.72 25.32 2.23
N GLN A 168 21.20 26.23 3.07
CA GLN A 168 20.61 26.61 4.35
C GLN A 168 19.48 27.64 4.14
N GLN A 169 18.34 27.42 4.79
CA GLN A 169 17.20 28.36 4.83
C GLN A 169 17.38 29.36 5.97
N GLN A 170 17.43 30.65 5.66
CA GLN A 170 17.23 31.70 6.67
C GLN A 170 16.64 32.98 6.06
N GLY A 171 15.43 33.33 6.51
CA GLY A 171 14.94 34.71 6.59
C GLY A 171 14.07 35.25 5.43
N TYR A 172 12.82 35.60 5.75
CA TYR A 172 12.15 36.75 5.12
C TYR A 172 11.59 37.64 6.23
N PRO A 173 11.84 38.95 6.17
CA PRO A 173 10.70 39.83 5.93
C PRO A 173 10.96 41.04 5.01
N GLN A 174 9.87 41.38 4.32
CA GLN A 174 9.36 42.70 3.90
C GLN A 174 9.90 43.47 2.69
N GLN A 175 8.91 44.10 2.06
CA GLN A 175 8.88 44.85 0.80
C GLN A 175 9.52 46.24 0.93
N GLY A 176 10.17 46.69 -0.14
CA GLY A 176 10.59 48.08 -0.37
C GLY A 176 11.02 48.27 -1.83
N GLY A 177 10.47 49.26 -2.52
CA GLY A 177 10.51 49.40 -3.99
C GLY A 177 11.73 50.09 -4.63
N TYR A 178 11.86 49.83 -5.94
CA TYR A 178 12.50 50.53 -7.10
C TYR A 178 13.92 51.17 -6.96
N PRO A 179 14.80 51.14 -8.01
CA PRO A 179 14.48 51.41 -9.43
C PRO A 179 15.16 50.53 -10.51
N GLN A 180 14.64 50.66 -11.74
CA GLN A 180 15.23 50.14 -12.98
C GLN A 180 16.58 50.81 -13.27
N GLN A 181 17.58 50.02 -13.70
CA GLN A 181 18.71 50.53 -14.48
C GLN A 181 19.50 49.41 -15.16
N GLY A 182 19.89 49.67 -16.41
CA GLY A 182 21.11 49.12 -17.02
C GLY A 182 20.95 47.81 -17.79
N GLY A 183 20.76 47.90 -19.10
CA GLY A 183 20.96 46.77 -20.00
C GLY A 183 22.44 46.40 -20.13
N TYR A 184 22.72 45.11 -20.40
CA TYR A 184 24.02 44.60 -20.83
C TYR A 184 23.84 43.44 -21.83
N PRO A 185 24.88 43.14 -22.63
CA PRO A 185 24.75 42.88 -24.07
C PRO A 185 24.56 41.41 -24.48
N GLN A 186 24.04 41.21 -25.70
CA GLN A 186 24.11 39.94 -26.42
C GLN A 186 25.56 39.63 -26.81
N GLN A 187 26.01 38.42 -26.49
CA GLN A 187 27.19 37.74 -27.04
C GLN A 187 26.91 36.24 -27.04
N GLN A 188 27.37 35.39 -27.95
CA GLN A 188 27.90 35.51 -29.31
C GLN A 188 27.91 34.02 -29.75
N GLY A 189 27.37 33.70 -30.93
CA GLY A 189 27.13 32.31 -31.33
C GLY A 189 28.40 31.45 -31.31
N TYR A 190 28.27 30.22 -30.79
CA TYR A 190 29.35 29.23 -30.82
C TYR A 190 29.35 28.46 -32.16
N PRO A 191 30.53 28.19 -32.75
CA PRO A 191 30.67 27.65 -34.10
C PRO A 191 30.32 26.15 -34.20
N GLN A 192 29.71 25.75 -35.32
CA GLN A 192 29.59 24.34 -35.71
C GLN A 192 30.97 23.76 -36.02
N GLN A 193 31.36 22.67 -35.38
CA GLN A 193 32.55 21.89 -35.75
C GLN A 193 32.18 20.46 -36.17
N GLY A 194 32.50 20.17 -37.43
CA GLY A 194 33.33 19.03 -37.82
C GLY A 194 32.67 17.66 -37.84
N GLY A 195 32.24 17.23 -39.03
CA GLY A 195 31.80 15.86 -39.30
C GLY A 195 32.91 14.82 -39.09
N TYR A 196 32.51 13.64 -38.62
CA TYR A 196 33.39 12.50 -38.38
C TYR A 196 33.49 11.61 -39.65
N PRO A 197 34.70 11.11 -39.98
CA PRO A 197 34.92 10.24 -41.13
C PRO A 197 34.41 8.80 -40.90
N GLN A 198 33.84 8.20 -41.94
CA GLN A 198 33.44 6.78 -41.97
C GLN A 198 34.66 5.86 -42.08
N GLN A 199 34.68 4.77 -41.32
CA GLN A 199 35.67 3.69 -41.45
C GLN A 199 35.12 2.54 -42.32
N PRO A 200 35.98 1.77 -43.01
CA PRO A 200 35.59 0.93 -44.14
C PRO A 200 35.10 -0.45 -43.69
N TYR A 201 34.05 -0.91 -44.37
CA TYR A 201 33.56 -2.29 -44.37
C TYR A 201 34.57 -3.16 -45.15
N GLY A 202 35.12 -4.20 -44.53
CA GLY A 202 36.09 -5.09 -45.15
C GLY A 202 35.83 -6.55 -44.84
N GLY A 203 35.72 -7.35 -45.91
CA GLY A 203 36.01 -8.79 -45.95
C GLY A 203 34.84 -9.71 -45.69
#